data_AF-A0A2G4R8G6-F1
#
_entry.id   AF-A0A2G4R8G6-F1
#
_cell.length_a   1.000
_cell.length_b   1.000
_cell.length_c   1.000
_cell.angle_alpha   90.00
_cell.angle_beta   90.00
_cell.angle_gamma   90.00
#
_symmetry.space_group_name_H-M   'P 1'
#
loop_
_entity.id
_entity.type
_entity.pdbx_description
1 polymer ?
#
loop_
_entity_poly.entity_id
_entity_poly.type
_entity_poly.pdbx_seq_one_letter_code
_entity_poly.pdbx_strand_id
1 'polypeptide(L)'
;MTSFLYNGITIPEHMRHLPIMENGMPLPTFASEAKTILPLNQHTASAILSAMANRRCYICGDKLPDIVSFIGGPDEAMSKLYLSPPVHPECADFIMQACPDISDALAPGNPGFFAVSTTANYEYDAEKGVFLISDAEEVWWSKGQRVPGDVMDILHELTQTLRAI
;
A
#
# COMPACT_ATOMS: atom_id res chain seq x y z
N MET A 1 13.12 -14.86 21.97
CA MET A 1 12.53 -14.59 20.64
C MET A 1 13.36 -13.49 20.00
N THR A 2 14.04 -13.78 18.90
CA THR A 2 14.86 -12.80 18.18
C THR A 2 13.92 -11.77 17.55
N SER A 3 13.98 -10.51 17.96
CA SER A 3 13.17 -9.44 17.34
C SER A 3 13.76 -9.13 15.96
N PHE A 4 12.98 -9.35 14.91
CA PHE A 4 13.34 -8.91 13.55
C PHE A 4 12.94 -7.43 13.42
N LEU A 5 13.93 -6.54 13.51
CA LEU A 5 13.73 -5.09 13.45
C LEU A 5 14.41 -4.52 12.20
N TYR A 6 13.75 -3.57 11.56
CA TYR A 6 14.33 -2.69 10.55
C TYR A 6 14.28 -1.25 11.10
N ASN A 7 15.43 -0.64 11.36
CA ASN A 7 15.53 0.72 11.94
C ASN A 7 14.64 0.95 13.19
N GLY A 8 14.51 -0.08 14.04
CA GLY A 8 13.67 -0.03 15.24
C GLY A 8 12.18 -0.33 15.01
N ILE A 9 11.75 -0.51 13.76
CA ILE A 9 10.39 -0.92 13.39
C ILE A 9 10.33 -2.45 13.34
N THR A 10 9.28 -3.04 13.92
CA THR A 10 9.11 -4.51 13.93
C THR A 10 8.71 -5.01 12.55
N ILE A 11 9.47 -5.97 12.01
CA ILE A 11 9.15 -6.64 10.76
C ILE A 11 7.97 -7.61 10.99
N PRO A 12 6.86 -7.48 10.24
CA PRO A 12 5.70 -8.37 10.32
C PRO A 12 6.08 -9.83 10.10
N GLU A 13 5.38 -10.75 10.77
CA GLU A 13 5.66 -12.19 10.67
C GLU A 13 5.65 -12.69 9.21
N HIS A 14 4.65 -12.28 8.44
CA HIS A 14 4.50 -12.60 7.02
C HIS A 14 5.69 -12.17 6.15
N MET A 15 6.48 -11.17 6.57
CA MET A 15 7.61 -10.68 5.79
C MET A 15 8.94 -11.36 6.16
N ARG A 16 9.00 -12.15 7.24
CA ARG A 16 10.26 -12.73 7.75
C ARG A 16 10.86 -13.80 6.84
N HIS A 17 10.06 -14.38 5.95
CA HIS A 17 10.52 -15.36 4.97
C HIS A 17 11.16 -14.71 3.72
N LEU A 18 10.96 -13.40 3.54
CA LEU A 18 11.46 -12.69 2.37
C LEU A 18 12.99 -12.57 2.42
N PRO A 19 13.66 -12.56 1.26
CA PRO A 19 15.05 -12.16 1.17
C PRO A 19 15.24 -10.75 1.75
N ILE A 20 16.39 -10.50 2.38
CA ILE A 20 16.72 -9.19 2.93
C ILE A 20 17.61 -8.42 1.94
N MET A 21 17.29 -7.15 1.72
CA MET A 21 18.08 -6.19 0.96
C MET A 21 19.36 -5.79 1.72
N GLU A 22 20.34 -5.19 1.05
CA GLU A 22 21.58 -4.74 1.70
C GLU A 22 21.35 -3.75 2.85
N ASN A 23 20.30 -2.93 2.74
CA ASN A 23 19.90 -1.98 3.78
C ASN A 23 19.17 -2.62 4.97
N GLY A 24 18.94 -3.93 4.97
CA GLY A 24 18.24 -4.67 6.02
C GLY A 24 16.71 -4.77 5.83
N MET A 25 16.15 -4.22 4.75
CA MET A 25 14.71 -4.27 4.48
C MET A 25 14.30 -5.61 3.86
N PRO A 26 13.16 -6.21 4.26
CA PRO A 26 12.60 -7.34 3.53
C PRO A 26 12.22 -6.93 2.10
N LEU A 27 12.71 -7.68 1.11
CA LEU A 27 12.48 -7.41 -0.31
C LEU A 27 11.03 -7.78 -0.69
N PRO A 28 10.17 -6.83 -1.08
CA PRO A 28 8.80 -7.13 -1.48
C PRO A 28 8.74 -8.04 -2.71
N THR A 29 7.69 -8.84 -2.84
CA THR A 29 7.55 -9.82 -3.92
C THR A 29 7.38 -9.21 -5.31
N PHE A 30 6.98 -7.94 -5.40
CA PHE A 30 6.91 -7.20 -6.65
C PHE A 30 8.21 -6.48 -7.03
N ALA A 31 9.25 -6.54 -6.19
CA ALA A 31 10.55 -5.99 -6.55
C ALA A 31 11.11 -6.73 -7.78
N SER A 32 11.82 -6.00 -8.65
CA SER A 32 12.42 -6.59 -9.84
C SER A 32 13.48 -7.64 -9.48
N GLU A 33 13.88 -8.47 -10.46
CA GLU A 33 15.03 -9.39 -10.30
C GLU A 33 16.33 -8.67 -9.91
N ALA A 34 16.45 -7.38 -10.24
CA ALA A 34 17.56 -6.51 -9.84
C ALA A 34 17.41 -5.96 -8.41
N LYS A 35 16.42 -6.44 -7.64
CA LYS A 35 16.04 -5.95 -6.30
C LYS A 35 15.68 -4.45 -6.27
N THR A 36 15.25 -3.90 -7.40
CA THR A 36 14.75 -2.53 -7.46
C THR A 36 13.25 -2.50 -7.24
N ILE A 37 12.79 -1.52 -6.49
CA ILE A 37 11.36 -1.24 -6.33
C ILE A 37 10.93 -0.45 -7.57
N LEU A 38 10.05 -1.04 -8.37
CA LEU A 38 9.46 -0.36 -9.53
C LEU A 38 8.15 0.31 -9.10
N PRO A 39 7.77 1.44 -9.70
CA PRO A 39 6.44 2.00 -9.49
C PRO A 39 5.36 1.06 -10.05
N LEU A 40 4.17 1.07 -9.46
CA LEU A 40 3.06 0.18 -9.81
C LEU A 40 2.69 0.23 -11.31
N ASN A 41 2.79 1.40 -11.95
CA ASN A 41 2.53 1.55 -13.38
C ASN A 41 3.55 0.83 -14.29
N GLN A 42 4.66 0.35 -13.73
CA GLN A 42 5.66 -0.46 -14.41
C GLN A 42 5.56 -1.94 -14.05
N HIS A 43 4.64 -2.31 -13.14
CA HIS A 43 4.38 -3.71 -12.83
C HIS A 43 3.54 -4.33 -13.95
N THR A 44 3.86 -5.57 -14.32
CA THR A 44 3.08 -6.24 -15.37
C THR A 44 1.68 -6.53 -14.88
N ALA A 45 0.67 -6.32 -15.75
CA ALA A 45 -0.71 -6.71 -15.45
C ALA A 45 -0.81 -8.18 -15.02
N SER A 46 0.07 -9.06 -15.53
CA SER A 46 0.11 -10.47 -15.15
C SER A 46 0.55 -10.68 -13.68
N ALA A 47 1.48 -9.89 -13.15
CA ALA A 47 1.90 -9.98 -11.75
C ALA A 47 0.78 -9.55 -10.80
N ILE A 48 0.07 -8.48 -11.14
CA ILE A 48 -1.11 -8.00 -10.40
C ILE A 48 -2.22 -9.07 -10.45
N LEU A 49 -2.59 -9.55 -11.64
CA LEU A 49 -3.62 -10.57 -11.82
C LEU A 49 -3.28 -11.90 -11.13
N SER A 50 -2.00 -12.28 -11.09
CA SER A 50 -1.56 -13.50 -10.40
C SER A 50 -1.68 -13.39 -8.88
N ALA A 51 -1.27 -12.27 -8.30
CA ALA A 51 -1.45 -12.01 -6.87
C ALA A 51 -2.94 -12.04 -6.49
N MET A 52 -3.79 -11.45 -7.35
CA MET A 52 -5.24 -11.42 -7.18
C MET A 52 -5.89 -12.78 -7.28
N ALA A 53 -5.64 -13.53 -8.36
CA ALA A 53 -6.23 -14.83 -8.59
C ALA A 53 -5.92 -15.82 -7.47
N ASN A 54 -4.77 -15.65 -6.82
CA ASN A 54 -4.33 -16.51 -5.72
C ASN A 54 -4.61 -15.93 -4.33
N ARG A 55 -5.28 -14.77 -4.23
CA ARG A 55 -5.47 -14.00 -2.98
C ARG A 55 -4.18 -13.91 -2.18
N ARG A 56 -3.12 -13.38 -2.78
CA ARG A 56 -1.80 -13.20 -2.15
C ARG A 56 -1.54 -11.73 -1.89
N CYS A 57 -0.90 -11.46 -0.76
CA CYS A 57 -0.48 -10.13 -0.40
C CYS A 57 0.55 -9.65 -1.40
N TYR A 58 0.35 -8.44 -1.91
CA TYR A 58 1.23 -7.91 -2.93
C TYR A 58 2.67 -7.71 -2.42
N ILE A 59 2.84 -7.36 -1.14
CA ILE A 59 4.15 -7.11 -0.53
C ILE A 59 4.88 -8.40 -0.20
N CYS A 60 4.26 -9.35 0.49
CA CYS A 60 4.95 -10.52 1.03
C CYS A 60 4.65 -11.83 0.30
N GLY A 61 3.64 -11.89 -0.57
CA GLY A 61 3.27 -13.10 -1.31
C GLY A 61 2.51 -14.17 -0.50
N ASP A 62 2.37 -14.02 0.82
CA ASP A 62 1.54 -14.91 1.64
C ASP A 62 0.05 -14.77 1.31
N LYS A 63 -0.74 -15.78 1.67
CA LYS A 63 -2.20 -15.76 1.46
C LYS A 63 -2.84 -14.64 2.30
N LEU A 64 -3.74 -13.89 1.67
CA LEU A 64 -4.51 -12.84 2.31
C LEU A 64 -5.65 -13.44 3.15
N PRO A 65 -5.90 -12.87 4.34
CA PRO A 65 -7.12 -13.12 5.10
C PRO A 65 -8.32 -12.42 4.42
N ASP A 66 -9.46 -12.38 5.12
CA ASP A 66 -10.66 -11.71 4.62
C ASP A 66 -10.55 -10.18 4.70
N ILE A 67 -9.92 -9.67 5.77
CA ILE A 67 -9.66 -8.24 5.96
C ILE A 67 -8.31 -7.88 5.35
N VAL A 68 -8.30 -6.97 4.39
CA VAL A 68 -7.10 -6.56 3.65
C VAL A 68 -6.97 -5.05 3.66
N SER A 69 -5.78 -4.56 3.36
CA SER A 69 -5.53 -3.13 3.20
C SER A 69 -5.13 -2.80 1.77
N PHE A 70 -5.46 -1.58 1.36
CA PHE A 70 -5.06 -0.97 0.10
C PHE A 70 -4.24 0.29 0.40
N ILE A 71 -3.18 0.52 -0.38
CA ILE A 71 -2.29 1.67 -0.20
C ILE A 71 -2.47 2.56 -1.42
N GLY A 72 -2.96 3.77 -1.21
CA GLY A 72 -3.24 4.69 -2.31
C GLY A 72 -3.01 6.14 -1.93
N GLY A 73 -3.22 7.00 -2.91
CA GLY A 73 -3.24 8.44 -2.69
C GLY A 73 -4.61 9.01 -2.32
N PRO A 74 -4.69 10.34 -2.08
CA PRO A 74 -5.93 10.98 -1.68
C PRO A 74 -7.07 10.76 -2.68
N ASP A 75 -6.78 10.85 -3.99
CA ASP A 75 -7.78 10.67 -5.04
C ASP A 75 -8.34 9.22 -5.05
N GLU A 76 -7.50 8.20 -4.80
CA GLU A 76 -7.92 6.79 -4.70
C GLU A 76 -8.75 6.54 -3.44
N ALA A 77 -8.33 7.07 -2.30
CA ALA A 77 -9.04 6.93 -1.02
C ALA A 77 -10.44 7.55 -1.06
N MET A 78 -10.58 8.70 -1.71
CA MET A 78 -11.88 9.35 -1.85
C MET A 78 -12.81 8.62 -2.82
N SER A 79 -12.29 8.26 -3.98
CA SER A 79 -13.07 7.57 -5.01
C SER A 79 -13.39 6.12 -4.62
N LYS A 80 -12.67 5.59 -3.63
CA LYS A 80 -12.69 4.17 -3.23
C LYS A 80 -12.28 3.25 -4.37
N LEU A 81 -11.48 3.77 -5.30
CA LEU A 81 -10.93 3.08 -6.45
C LEU A 81 -9.42 3.01 -6.31
N TYR A 82 -8.90 1.80 -6.12
CA TYR A 82 -7.46 1.58 -5.92
C TYR A 82 -6.86 0.85 -7.12
N LEU A 83 -5.73 1.34 -7.60
CA LEU A 83 -4.89 0.62 -8.55
C LEU A 83 -4.03 -0.42 -7.83
N SER A 84 -3.63 -0.11 -6.59
CA SER A 84 -2.79 -1.00 -5.78
C SER A 84 -3.52 -2.31 -5.46
N PRO A 85 -2.88 -3.47 -5.57
CA PRO A 85 -3.46 -4.74 -5.12
C PRO A 85 -3.53 -4.83 -3.59
N PRO A 86 -4.39 -5.70 -3.04
CA PRO A 86 -4.54 -5.85 -1.60
C PRO A 86 -3.28 -6.41 -0.93
N VAL A 87 -3.05 -5.95 0.30
CA VAL A 87 -1.94 -6.36 1.16
C VAL A 87 -2.46 -6.71 2.55
N HIS A 88 -1.64 -7.38 3.36
CA HIS A 88 -1.95 -7.51 4.79
C HIS A 88 -1.89 -6.14 5.47
N PRO A 89 -2.78 -5.87 6.44
CA PRO A 89 -2.73 -4.63 7.22
C PRO A 89 -1.37 -4.37 7.87
N GLU A 90 -0.72 -5.41 8.41
CA GLU A 90 0.58 -5.28 9.05
C GLU A 90 1.70 -5.01 8.03
N CYS A 91 1.59 -5.57 6.82
CA CYS A 91 2.53 -5.27 5.74
C CYS A 91 2.38 -3.81 5.29
N ALA A 92 1.15 -3.30 5.20
CA ALA A 92 0.91 -1.91 4.84
C ALA A 92 1.48 -0.96 5.89
N ASP A 93 1.14 -1.16 7.16
CA ASP A 93 1.64 -0.35 8.28
C ASP A 93 3.17 -0.36 8.37
N PHE A 94 3.80 -1.52 8.14
CA PHE A 94 5.25 -1.62 8.13
C PHE A 94 5.86 -0.80 7.00
N ILE A 95 5.36 -0.95 5.76
CA ILE A 95 5.89 -0.22 4.60
C ILE A 95 5.70 1.29 4.77
N MET A 96 4.53 1.74 5.24
CA MET A 96 4.27 3.16 5.49
C MET A 96 5.26 3.76 6.49
N GLN A 97 5.67 3.01 7.52
CA GLN A 97 6.65 3.46 8.51
C GLN A 97 8.11 3.35 8.01
N ALA A 98 8.43 2.26 7.33
CA ALA A 98 9.80 1.85 7.06
C ALA A 98 10.35 2.36 5.73
N CYS A 99 9.51 2.61 4.73
CA CYS A 99 9.97 2.86 3.37
C CYS A 99 9.11 3.87 2.59
N PRO A 100 9.57 5.13 2.51
CA PRO A 100 8.98 6.11 1.60
C PRO A 100 8.99 5.63 0.13
N ASP A 101 10.10 5.05 -0.35
CA ASP A 101 10.24 4.64 -1.75
C ASP A 101 9.22 3.57 -2.17
N ILE A 102 8.91 2.60 -1.29
CA ILE A 102 7.88 1.58 -1.58
C ILE A 102 6.48 2.20 -1.48
N SER A 103 6.28 3.16 -0.57
CA SER A 103 5.01 3.89 -0.47
C SER A 103 4.72 4.67 -1.75
N ASP A 104 5.72 5.42 -2.25
CA ASP A 104 5.67 6.15 -3.52
C ASP A 104 5.45 5.21 -4.71
N ALA A 105 6.09 4.04 -4.70
CA ALA A 105 5.92 3.05 -5.76
C ALA A 105 4.51 2.48 -5.82
N LEU A 106 3.85 2.27 -4.66
CA LEU A 106 2.50 1.74 -4.59
C LEU A 106 1.42 2.79 -4.93
N ALA A 107 1.70 4.07 -4.70
CA ALA A 107 0.81 5.19 -5.05
C ALA A 107 1.57 6.30 -5.82
N PRO A 108 1.91 6.06 -7.11
CA PRO A 108 2.75 6.97 -7.87
C PRO A 108 2.09 8.33 -8.14
N GLY A 109 2.87 9.41 -8.03
CA GLY A 109 2.40 10.79 -8.28
C GLY A 109 1.77 11.49 -7.09
N ASN A 110 1.80 10.84 -5.92
CA ASN A 110 1.25 11.36 -4.68
C ASN A 110 2.12 12.47 -4.06
N PRO A 111 1.56 13.57 -3.52
CA PRO A 111 2.31 14.63 -2.83
C PRO A 111 2.95 14.24 -1.48
N GLY A 112 3.18 12.96 -1.22
CA GLY A 112 3.75 12.44 0.03
C GLY A 112 2.73 12.20 1.15
N PHE A 113 1.46 11.96 0.79
CA PHE A 113 0.35 11.66 1.70
C PHE A 113 -0.38 10.38 1.28
N PHE A 114 -0.23 9.30 2.04
CA PHE A 114 -0.81 8.01 1.68
C PHE A 114 -2.02 7.70 2.56
N ALA A 115 -3.00 7.03 1.98
CA ALA A 115 -4.08 6.40 2.72
C ALA A 115 -3.88 4.89 2.73
N VAL A 116 -3.95 4.30 3.91
CA VAL A 116 -4.12 2.86 4.10
C VAL A 116 -5.58 2.61 4.42
N SER A 117 -6.30 2.01 3.49
CA SER A 117 -7.73 1.73 3.63
C SER A 117 -7.95 0.24 3.83
N THR A 118 -8.48 -0.12 5.00
CA THR A 118 -8.61 -1.50 5.46
C THR A 118 -10.06 -1.94 5.45
N THR A 119 -10.38 -3.04 4.77
CA THR A 119 -11.76 -3.51 4.58
C THR A 119 -11.82 -5.02 4.33
N ALA A 120 -13.01 -5.60 4.57
CA ALA A 120 -13.39 -6.93 4.08
C ALA A 120 -14.21 -6.87 2.77
N ASN A 121 -14.66 -5.69 2.36
CA ASN A 121 -15.62 -5.48 1.27
C ASN A 121 -14.93 -4.82 0.07
N TYR A 122 -14.44 -5.66 -0.85
CA TYR A 122 -13.80 -5.21 -2.07
C TYR A 122 -14.12 -6.09 -3.28
N GLU A 123 -14.11 -5.48 -4.46
CA GLU A 123 -14.30 -6.14 -5.75
C GLU A 123 -13.27 -5.64 -6.77
N TYR A 124 -12.90 -6.47 -7.73
CA TYR A 124 -12.05 -6.03 -8.83
C TYR A 124 -12.86 -5.78 -10.10
N ASP A 125 -12.78 -4.55 -10.60
CA ASP A 125 -13.29 -4.19 -11.92
C ASP A 125 -12.19 -4.48 -12.96
N ALA A 126 -12.33 -5.60 -13.65
CA ALA A 126 -11.38 -6.06 -14.67
C ALA A 126 -11.37 -5.20 -15.93
N GLU A 127 -12.44 -4.46 -16.22
CA GLU A 127 -12.51 -3.56 -17.37
C GLU A 127 -11.66 -2.32 -17.12
N LYS A 128 -11.71 -1.79 -15.90
CA LYS A 128 -10.97 -0.59 -15.48
C LYS A 128 -9.60 -0.89 -14.87
N GLY A 129 -9.35 -2.14 -14.46
CA GLY A 129 -8.12 -2.54 -13.80
C GLY A 129 -7.96 -1.95 -12.39
N VAL A 130 -9.07 -1.78 -11.66
CA VAL A 130 -9.09 -1.15 -10.32
C VAL A 130 -9.87 -1.99 -9.33
N PHE A 131 -9.57 -1.81 -8.04
CA PHE A 131 -10.34 -2.35 -6.93
C PHE A 131 -11.33 -1.32 -6.42
N LEU A 132 -12.60 -1.71 -6.35
CA LEU A 132 -13.65 -0.98 -5.67
C LEU A 132 -13.69 -1.46 -4.23
N ILE A 133 -13.63 -0.53 -3.28
CA ILE A 133 -13.72 -0.86 -1.86
C ILE A 133 -14.90 -0.15 -1.19
N SER A 134 -15.40 -0.71 -0.10
CA SER A 134 -16.46 -0.12 0.73
C SER A 134 -16.22 -0.44 2.21
N ASP A 135 -16.91 0.25 3.12
CA ASP A 135 -16.82 0.05 4.57
C ASP A 135 -15.38 -0.01 5.12
N ALA A 136 -14.50 0.84 4.57
CA ALA A 136 -13.09 0.84 4.89
C ALA A 136 -12.77 1.76 6.08
N GLU A 137 -11.92 1.29 6.99
CA GLU A 137 -11.22 2.13 7.96
C GLU A 137 -9.99 2.73 7.30
N GLU A 138 -9.81 4.05 7.39
CA GLU A 138 -8.73 4.75 6.71
C GLU A 138 -7.75 5.35 7.72
N VAL A 139 -6.47 5.06 7.53
CA VAL A 139 -5.36 5.67 8.27
C VAL A 139 -4.48 6.42 7.29
N TRP A 140 -4.24 7.70 7.58
CA TRP A 140 -3.42 8.56 6.74
C TRP A 140 -1.98 8.59 7.22
N TRP A 141 -1.04 8.72 6.27
CA TRP A 141 0.39 8.66 6.51
C TRP A 141 1.13 9.75 5.73
N SER A 142 2.17 10.30 6.34
CA SER A 142 3.16 11.15 5.67
C SER A 142 4.52 10.98 6.33
N LYS A 143 5.57 10.80 5.52
CA LYS A 143 6.97 10.69 5.98
C LYS A 143 7.17 9.68 7.12
N GLY A 144 6.55 8.50 7.03
CA GLY A 144 6.69 7.47 8.06
C GLY A 144 5.78 7.62 9.27
N GLN A 145 4.94 8.66 9.33
CA GLN A 145 4.12 8.99 10.49
C GLN A 145 2.64 9.00 10.16
N ARG A 146 1.81 8.55 11.10
CA ARG A 146 0.36 8.67 10.98
C ARG A 146 -0.05 10.14 11.08
N VAL A 147 -0.92 10.56 10.18
CA VAL A 147 -1.52 11.90 10.16
C VAL A 147 -2.95 11.78 10.67
N PRO A 148 -3.39 12.65 11.60
CA PRO A 148 -4.78 12.71 12.01
C PRO A 148 -5.74 12.89 10.82
N GLY A 149 -6.86 12.17 10.81
CA GLY A 149 -7.80 12.18 9.68
C GLY A 149 -8.45 13.56 9.45
N ASP A 150 -8.71 14.29 10.53
CA ASP A 150 -9.26 15.66 10.49
C ASP A 150 -8.35 16.65 9.74
N VAL A 151 -7.03 16.49 9.84
CA VAL A 151 -6.06 17.28 9.07
C VAL A 151 -6.19 16.99 7.57
N MET A 152 -6.47 15.74 7.20
CA MET A 152 -6.61 15.36 5.80
C MET A 152 -7.93 15.83 5.20
N ASP A 153 -9.01 15.82 5.97
CA ASP A 153 -10.30 16.40 5.56
C ASP A 153 -10.14 17.90 5.20
N ILE A 154 -9.38 18.64 6.01
CA ILE A 154 -9.10 20.07 5.77
C ILE A 154 -8.23 20.26 4.52
N LEU A 155 -7.12 19.51 4.38
CA LEU A 155 -6.25 19.60 3.20
C LEU A 155 -7.04 19.25 1.92
N HIS A 156 -7.97 18.33 2.06
CA HIS A 156 -8.83 17.92 0.98
C HIS A 156 -9.80 19.03 0.54
N GLU A 157 -10.54 19.64 1.47
CA GLU A 157 -11.42 20.79 1.19
C GLU A 157 -10.67 21.93 0.48
N LEU A 158 -9.44 22.21 0.95
CA LEU A 158 -8.58 23.23 0.34
C LEU A 158 -8.17 22.86 -1.09
N THR A 159 -7.83 21.59 -1.34
CA THR A 159 -7.41 21.13 -2.67
C THR A 159 -8.58 21.15 -3.67
N GLN A 160 -9.80 20.77 -3.25
CA GLN A 160 -10.99 20.90 -4.10
C GLN A 160 -11.28 22.36 -4.44
N THR A 161 -11.21 23.24 -3.44
CA THR A 161 -11.44 24.67 -3.63
C THR A 161 -10.45 25.25 -4.64
N LEU A 162 -9.17 24.88 -4.55
CA LEU A 162 -8.14 25.35 -5.48
C LEU A 162 -8.26 24.77 -6.90
N ARG A 163 -8.79 23.56 -7.07
CA ARG A 163 -9.06 22.96 -8.39
C ARG A 163 -10.30 23.56 -9.09
N ALA A 164 -11.14 24.30 -8.36
CA ALA A 164 -12.37 24.92 -8.86
C ALA A 164 -12.20 26.38 -9.32
N ILE A 165 -10.97 26.93 -9.24
CA ILE A 165 -10.60 28.31 -9.62
C ILE A 165 -9.70 28.25 -10.85
#